data_AF-A0A2V6P846-F1
#
_entry.id   AF-A0A2V6P846-F1
#
_cell.length_a   1.000
_cell.length_b   1.000
_cell.length_c   1.000
_cell.angle_alpha   90.00
_cell.angle_beta   90.00
_cell.angle_gamma   90.00
#
_symmetry.space_group_name_H-M   'P 1'
#
loop_
_entity.id
_entity.type
_entity.pdbx_description
1 polymer ?
#
loop_
_entity_poly.entity_id
_entity_poly.type
_entity_poly.pdbx_seq_one_letter_code
_entity_poly.pdbx_strand_id
1 'polypeptide(L)' 'MKPSTKIIQGDWIWHANRDVNNPRHIWHNYRGKNRMIMLFGDTHAEFYQFLSTKEMEKLAGDKPDMNWKWW' A
#
# COMPACT_ATOMS: atom_id res chain seq x y z
N MET A 1 -11.26 -15.35 11.94
CA MET A 1 -10.48 -14.09 11.89
C MET A 1 -9.07 -14.46 11.45
N LYS A 2 -8.54 -13.90 10.36
CA LYS A 2 -7.18 -14.20 9.85
C LYS A 2 -6.27 -13.04 10.26
N PRO A 3 -5.21 -13.24 11.08
CA PRO A 3 -4.36 -12.12 11.51
C PRO A 3 -3.70 -11.39 10.34
N SER A 4 -3.44 -12.10 9.23
CA SER A 4 -2.92 -11.56 7.96
C SER A 4 -3.82 -10.51 7.29
N THR A 5 -5.07 -10.32 7.73
CA THR A 5 -6.01 -9.33 7.15
C THR A 5 -6.06 -8.04 7.97
N LYS A 6 -5.12 -7.86 8.91
CA LYS A 6 -4.99 -6.64 9.72
C LYS A 6 -3.61 -6.05 9.51
N ILE A 7 -3.57 -4.74 9.30
CA ILE A 7 -2.35 -3.95 9.29
C ILE A 7 -2.05 -3.52 10.73
N ILE A 8 -0.85 -3.83 11.21
CA ILE A 8 -0.32 -3.35 12.51
C ILE A 8 0.40 -2.02 12.31
N GLN A 9 1.22 -1.92 11.26
CA GLN A 9 2.05 -0.74 10.97
C GLN A 9 2.22 -0.60 9.47
N GLY A 10 2.42 0.63 9.00
CA GLY A 10 2.75 0.94 7.63
C GLY A 10 3.77 2.07 7.53
N ASP A 11 4.44 2.14 6.38
CA ASP A 11 5.29 3.26 6.03
C ASP A 11 4.50 4.57 5.97
N TRP A 12 5.17 5.68 6.30
CA TRP A 12 4.58 7.02 6.15
C TRP A 12 4.60 7.46 4.68
N ILE A 13 3.42 7.61 4.09
CA ILE A 13 3.29 8.13 2.72
C ILE A 13 3.64 9.61 2.65
N TRP A 14 4.82 9.93 2.11
CA TRP A 14 5.03 11.27 1.52
C TRP A 14 4.17 11.36 0.25
N HIS A 15 3.34 12.40 0.14
CA HIS A 15 2.33 12.65 -0.91
C HIS A 15 2.49 11.84 -2.22
N ALA A 16 1.42 11.16 -2.64
CA ALA A 16 1.39 10.26 -3.81
C ALA A 16 1.87 10.87 -5.13
N ASN A 17 1.89 12.20 -5.23
CA ASN A 17 2.25 12.95 -6.44
C ASN A 17 3.75 13.24 -6.55
N ARG A 18 4.58 12.70 -5.65
CA ARG A 18 6.03 12.90 -5.71
C ARG A 18 6.66 12.07 -6.81
N ASP A 19 7.48 12.72 -7.62
CA ASP A 19 8.31 12.05 -8.62
C ASP A 19 9.35 11.15 -7.91
N VAL A 20 9.22 9.86 -8.16
CA VAL A 20 10.06 8.80 -7.59
C VAL A 20 11.45 8.75 -8.23
N ASN A 21 11.66 9.44 -9.35
CA ASN A 21 12.96 9.57 -10.00
C ASN A 21 13.73 10.82 -9.56
N ASN A 22 13.11 11.70 -8.78
CA ASN A 22 13.78 12.86 -8.22
C ASN A 22 14.75 12.42 -7.10
N PRO A 23 16.06 12.72 -7.20
CA PRO A 23 17.07 12.32 -6.21
C PRO A 23 16.76 12.76 -4.77
N ARG A 24 16.00 13.85 -4.60
CA ARG A 24 15.62 14.35 -3.27
C ARG A 24 14.52 13.53 -2.61
N HIS A 25 13.80 12.71 -3.36
CA HIS A 25 12.58 12.01 -2.93
C HIS A 25 12.68 10.48 -3.12
N ILE A 26 13.89 9.91 -3.24
CA ILE A 26 14.11 8.49 -3.57
C ILE A 26 13.68 7.48 -2.49
N TRP A 27 13.31 7.98 -1.31
CA TRP A 27 12.81 7.15 -0.22
C TRP A 27 11.62 6.33 -0.70
N HIS A 28 11.54 5.06 -0.26
CA HIS A 28 10.48 4.14 -0.70
C HIS A 28 10.47 3.84 -2.22
N ASN A 29 11.55 4.11 -2.98
CA ASN A 29 11.68 3.73 -4.38
C ASN A 29 12.34 2.36 -4.54
N TYR A 30 11.74 1.50 -5.38
CA TYR A 30 12.44 0.37 -5.97
C TYR A 30 12.23 0.36 -7.48
N ARG A 31 13.31 0.61 -8.23
CA ARG A 31 13.33 0.61 -9.70
C ARG A 31 12.24 1.51 -10.32
N GLY A 32 12.09 2.73 -9.80
CA GLY A 32 11.12 3.69 -10.34
C GLY A 32 9.67 3.43 -9.89
N LYS A 33 9.46 2.58 -8.89
CA LYS A 33 8.14 2.34 -8.30
C LYS A 33 8.16 2.67 -6.82
N ASN A 34 7.19 3.47 -6.37
CA ASN A 34 6.98 3.70 -4.94
C ASN A 34 6.48 2.39 -4.31
N ARG A 35 7.04 2.03 -3.16
CA ARG A 35 6.76 0.81 -2.43
C ARG A 35 6.55 1.13 -0.95
N MET A 36 5.39 0.77 -0.45
CA MET A 36 5.04 0.93 0.95
C MET A 36 5.16 -0.42 1.64
N ILE A 37 6.02 -0.58 2.63
CA ILE A 37 6.06 -1.81 3.42
C ILE A 37 4.98 -1.73 4.50
N MET A 38 4.20 -2.80 4.63
CA MET A 38 3.19 -2.92 5.69
C MET A 38 3.47 -4.18 6.52
N LEU A 39 3.34 -4.05 7.84
CA LEU A 39 3.40 -5.15 8.79
C LEU A 39 1.98 -5.65 9.08
N PHE A 40 1.77 -6.94 8.93
CA PHE A 40 0.48 -7.59 9.16
C PHE A 40 0.40 -8.28 10.52
N GLY A 41 -0.84 -8.61 10.92
CA GLY A 41 -1.16 -9.18 12.23
C GLY A 41 -0.54 -10.55 12.54
N ASP A 42 -0.10 -11.27 11.52
CA ASP A 42 0.65 -12.53 11.58
C ASP A 42 2.17 -12.32 11.45
N THR A 43 2.65 -11.09 11.63
CA THR A 43 4.07 -10.69 11.67
C THR A 43 4.82 -10.69 10.34
N HIS A 44 4.19 -11.05 9.22
CA HIS A 44 4.83 -10.87 7.91
C HIS A 44 4.82 -9.39 7.52
N ALA A 45 5.84 -9.00 6.75
CA ALA A 45 5.92 -7.69 6.13
C ALA A 45 5.96 -7.86 4.61
N GLU A 46 5.11 -7.14 3.89
CA GLU A 46 5.07 -7.18 2.43
C GLU A 46 4.88 -5.80 1.82
N PHE A 47 5.14 -5.71 0.51
CA PHE A 47 4.91 -4.49 -0.24
C PHE A 47 3.41 -4.29 -0.46
N TYR A 48 2.90 -3.18 0.03
CA TYR A 48 1.56 -2.69 -0.23
C TYR A 48 1.51 -1.82 -1.48
N GLN A 49 0.76 -2.30 -2.48
CA GLN A 49 0.48 -1.55 -3.69
C GLN A 49 -0.92 -0.97 -3.58
N PHE A 50 -0.99 0.35 -3.47
CA PHE A 50 -2.26 1.04 -3.63
C PHE A 50 -2.78 0.86 -5.06
N LEU A 51 -4.09 0.61 -5.18
CA LEU A 51 -4.79 0.66 -6.47
C LEU A 51 -4.71 2.07 -7.05
N SER A 52 -4.93 2.19 -8.36
CA SER A 52 -5.05 3.52 -8.96
C SER A 52 -6.22 4.30 -8.35
N THR A 53 -6.15 5.63 -8.36
CA THR A 53 -7.24 6.49 -7.86
C THR A 53 -8.59 6.10 -8.46
N LYS A 54 -8.63 5.84 -9.78
CA LYS A 54 -9.83 5.42 -10.51
C LYS A 54 -10.40 4.10 -9.99
N GLU A 55 -9.55 3.14 -9.66
CA GLU A 55 -9.97 1.86 -9.09
C GLU A 55 -10.47 2.04 -7.65
N MET A 56 -9.78 2.85 -6.84
CA MET A 56 -10.24 3.16 -5.48
C MET A 56 -11.60 3.88 -5.47
N GLU A 57 -11.83 4.81 -6.40
CA GLU A 57 -13.12 5.50 -6.55
C GLU A 57 -14.25 4.53 -6.89
N LYS A 58 -13.98 3.54 -7.76
CA LYS A 58 -14.96 2.50 -8.11
C LYS A 58 -15.34 1.63 -6.89
N LEU A 59 -14.36 1.34 -6.03
CA LEU A 59 -14.53 0.47 -4.86
C LEU A 59 -15.04 1.22 -3.62
N ALA A 60 -15.14 2.55 -3.66
CA ALA A 60 -15.45 3.37 -2.47
C ALA A 60 -16.81 3.04 -1.82
N GLY A 61 -17.75 2.48 -2.58
CA GLY A 61 -19.06 2.06 -2.09
C GLY A 61 -19.17 0.57 -1.73
N ASP A 62 -18.13 -0.22 -1.97
CA ASP A 62 -18.19 -1.67 -1.76
C ASP A 62 -18.16 -2.00 -0.27
N LYS A 63 -18.84 -3.10 0.09
CA LYS A 63 -18.75 -3.64 1.46
C LYS A 63 -17.33 -4.17 1.70
N PRO A 64 -16.76 -3.99 2.91
CA PRO A 64 -15.47 -4.58 3.24
C PRO A 64 -15.47 -6.11 3.04
N ASP A 65 -14.51 -6.62 2.27
CA ASP A 65 -14.28 -8.06 2.08
C ASP A 65 -12.93 -8.47 2.67
N MET A 66 -12.96 -9.31 3.70
CA MET A 66 -11.78 -9.82 4.40
C MET A 66 -10.99 -10.84 3.55
N ASN A 67 -11.56 -11.39 2.48
CA ASN A 67 -10.87 -12.30 1.57
C ASN A 67 -10.27 -11.60 0.35
N TRP A 68 -10.50 -10.28 0.21
CA TRP A 68 -9.95 -9.51 -0.89
C TRP A 68 -8.42 -9.42 -0.79
N LYS A 69 -7.74 -9.75 -1.89
CA LYS A 69 -6.31 -9.57 -2.05
C LYS A 69 -6.08 -8.43 -3.04
N TRP A 70 -5.34 -7.42 -2.61
CA TRP A 70 -5.08 -6.18 -3.35
C TRP A 70 -3.73 -6.22 -4.12
N TRP A 71 -3.19 -7.41 -4.34
CA TRP A 71 -1.92 -7.69 -5.04
C TRP A 71 -2.07 -8.77 -6.11
#